data_AF-G3AG68-F1
#
_entry.id   AF-G3AG68-F1
#
_cell.length_a   1.000
_cell.length_b   1.000
_cell.length_c   1.000
_cell.angle_alpha   90.00
_cell.angle_beta   90.00
_cell.angle_gamma   90.00
#
_symmetry.space_group_name_H-M   'P 1'
#
loop_
_entity.id
_entity.type
_entity.pdbx_description
1 polymer ?
#
loop_
_entity_poly.entity_id
_entity_poly.type
_entity_poly.pdbx_seq_one_letter_code
_entity_poly.pdbx_strand_id
1 'polypeptide(L)'
;MSRKGLVSLIVLGLCVSALYETTNVPLPPELEKGGSFQFLTVLSLVVTIIYITLSQITSSNWNVKYIYPLASNLEFQVTVGYWSLKLLGFKNYERSLWLDIKLHAIPYLYLLVLDSHSRGSVRTSVMITVAFMLVWWTYIESIVYLNRNDGVTSFPYGMLNNRTFIGRFVWFIGFTSLSCLNYVVLGIRNCF
;
A
#
# COMPACT_ATOMS: atom_id res chain seq x y z
N MET A 1 -1.90 7.69 29.23
CA MET A 1 -1.79 7.56 27.76
C MET A 1 -2.32 8.84 27.13
N SER A 2 -1.56 9.47 26.23
CA SER A 2 -2.05 10.69 25.56
C SER A 2 -3.21 10.35 24.61
N ARG A 3 -4.09 11.32 24.33
CA ARG A 3 -5.17 11.16 23.34
C ARG A 3 -4.63 10.65 21.99
N LYS A 4 -3.44 11.13 21.59
CA LYS A 4 -2.74 10.66 20.39
C LYS A 4 -2.37 9.19 20.46
N GLY A 5 -1.77 8.74 21.57
CA GLY A 5 -1.42 7.32 21.76
C GLY A 5 -2.64 6.38 21.71
N LEU A 6 -3.77 6.77 22.31
CA LEU A 6 -5.00 5.98 22.22
C LEU A 6 -5.51 5.85 20.78
N VAL A 7 -5.52 6.95 20.02
CA VAL A 7 -5.93 6.92 18.61
C VAL A 7 -5.01 6.02 17.79
N SER A 8 -3.70 6.10 17.98
CA SER A 8 -2.73 5.23 17.30
C SER A 8 -2.97 3.74 17.60
N LEU A 9 -3.29 3.38 18.84
CA LEU A 9 -3.60 1.98 19.20
C LEU A 9 -4.91 1.49 18.59
N ILE A 10 -5.94 2.34 18.54
CA ILE A 10 -7.21 1.99 17.88
C ILE A 10 -6.97 1.74 16.38
N VAL A 11 -6.25 2.65 15.72
CA VAL A 11 -5.93 2.49 14.29
C VAL A 11 -5.05 1.26 14.06
N LEU A 12 -4.06 1.01 14.92
CA LEU A 12 -3.25 -0.21 14.85
C LEU A 12 -4.12 -1.46 14.91
N GLY A 13 -5.07 -1.54 15.85
CA GLY A 13 -6.00 -2.65 15.96
C GLY A 13 -6.84 -2.84 14.70
N LEU A 14 -7.34 -1.75 14.10
CA LEU A 14 -8.10 -1.78 12.85
C LEU A 14 -7.25 -2.26 11.66
N CYS A 15 -6.00 -1.80 11.56
CA CYS A 15 -5.07 -2.25 10.53
C CYS A 15 -4.72 -3.73 10.69
N VAL A 16 -4.45 -4.19 11.91
CA VAL A 16 -4.15 -5.62 12.18
C VAL A 16 -5.37 -6.50 11.90
N SER A 17 -6.57 -6.08 12.28
CA SER A 17 -7.81 -6.78 11.93
C SER A 17 -8.00 -6.86 10.41
N ALA A 18 -7.77 -5.77 9.69
CA ALA A 18 -7.90 -5.76 8.23
C ALA A 18 -6.84 -6.64 7.54
N LEU A 19 -5.62 -6.64 8.06
CA LEU A 19 -4.56 -7.55 7.60
C LEU A 19 -4.98 -9.00 7.80
N TYR A 20 -5.43 -9.36 9.02
CA TYR A 20 -5.90 -10.70 9.33
C TYR A 20 -7.06 -11.12 8.42
N GLU A 21 -8.09 -10.29 8.29
CA GLU A 21 -9.25 -10.59 7.44
C GLU A 21 -8.82 -10.76 5.98
N THR A 22 -8.00 -9.87 5.43
CA THR A 22 -7.63 -9.96 4.01
C THR A 22 -6.67 -11.11 3.70
N THR A 23 -5.84 -11.55 4.64
CA THR A 23 -4.90 -12.66 4.41
C THR A 23 -5.52 -14.04 4.63
N ASN A 24 -6.67 -14.12 5.32
CA ASN A 24 -7.40 -15.36 5.52
C ASN A 24 -8.49 -15.62 4.46
N VAL A 25 -8.74 -14.67 3.56
CA VAL A 25 -9.57 -14.92 2.38
C VAL A 25 -8.80 -15.83 1.42
N PRO A 26 -9.35 -17.00 1.02
CA PRO A 26 -8.72 -17.86 0.03
C PRO A 26 -8.45 -17.09 -1.28
N LEU A 27 -7.24 -17.23 -1.80
CA LEU A 27 -6.90 -16.65 -3.09
C LEU A 27 -7.48 -17.52 -4.20
N PRO A 28 -7.87 -16.92 -5.34
CA PRO A 28 -8.25 -17.71 -6.49
C PRO A 28 -7.02 -18.50 -7.01
N PRO A 29 -7.21 -19.65 -7.67
CA PRO A 29 -6.14 -20.57 -8.06
C PRO A 29 -4.98 -19.88 -8.81
N GLU A 30 -5.31 -18.91 -9.66
CA GLU A 30 -4.35 -18.16 -10.46
C GLU A 30 -3.42 -17.25 -9.64
N LEU A 31 -3.73 -17.01 -8.36
CA LEU A 31 -2.97 -16.14 -7.45
C LEU A 31 -2.37 -16.88 -6.26
N GLU A 32 -2.71 -18.14 -6.01
CA GLU A 32 -2.30 -18.89 -4.82
C GLU A 32 -0.77 -18.92 -4.63
N LYS A 33 -0.01 -19.15 -5.70
CA LYS A 33 1.46 -19.24 -5.63
C LYS A 33 2.15 -17.94 -5.22
N GLY A 34 1.53 -16.80 -5.50
CA GLY A 34 2.03 -15.49 -5.08
C GLY A 34 1.69 -15.14 -3.64
N GLY A 35 0.73 -15.85 -3.03
CA GLY A 35 0.24 -15.55 -1.68
C GLY A 35 -0.31 -14.13 -1.54
N SER A 36 -0.64 -13.71 -0.32
CA SER A 36 -1.28 -12.41 -0.08
C SER A 36 -0.33 -11.22 -0.22
N PHE A 37 0.99 -11.44 -0.19
CA PHE A 37 2.00 -10.38 -0.29
C PHE A 37 2.26 -9.88 -1.70
N GLN A 38 1.67 -10.52 -2.73
CA GLN A 38 1.70 -9.98 -4.10
C GLN A 38 0.86 -8.70 -4.25
N PHE A 39 -0.07 -8.43 -3.32
CA PHE A 39 -0.93 -7.24 -3.35
C PHE A 39 -0.27 -6.07 -2.63
N LEU A 40 -0.17 -4.93 -3.32
CA LEU A 40 0.42 -3.71 -2.78
C LEU A 40 -0.36 -3.18 -1.57
N THR A 41 -1.67 -3.43 -1.52
CA THR A 41 -2.52 -3.11 -0.35
C THR A 41 -2.07 -3.81 0.92
N VAL A 42 -1.76 -5.11 0.84
CA VAL A 42 -1.29 -5.88 2.01
C VAL A 42 0.07 -5.37 2.46
N LEU A 43 0.98 -5.17 1.50
CA LEU A 43 2.31 -4.64 1.78
C LEU A 43 2.29 -3.22 2.37
N SER A 44 1.47 -2.33 1.82
CA SER A 44 1.26 -0.98 2.34
C SER A 44 0.80 -1.03 3.79
N LEU A 45 -0.22 -1.85 4.08
CA LEU A 45 -0.77 -2.00 5.41
C LEU A 45 0.26 -2.53 6.41
N VAL A 46 1.09 -3.49 6.01
CA VAL A 46 2.20 -4.00 6.83
C VAL A 46 3.22 -2.89 7.14
N VAL A 47 3.62 -2.10 6.16
CA VAL A 47 4.53 -0.97 6.37
C VAL A 47 3.90 0.06 7.32
N THR A 48 2.60 0.32 7.19
CA THR A 48 1.86 1.21 8.10
C THR A 48 1.77 0.66 9.52
N ILE A 49 1.52 -0.64 9.70
CA ILE A 49 1.52 -1.31 11.01
C ILE A 49 2.90 -1.20 11.67
N ILE A 50 3.97 -1.45 10.92
CA ILE A 50 5.36 -1.31 11.40
C ILE A 50 5.61 0.12 11.85
N TYR A 51 5.21 1.11 11.03
CA TYR A 51 5.33 2.53 11.38
C TYR A 51 4.61 2.85 12.69
N ILE A 52 3.32 2.54 12.80
CA ILE A 52 2.52 2.87 14.00
C ILE A 52 3.12 2.20 15.24
N THR A 53 3.48 0.92 15.14
CA THR A 53 4.08 0.16 16.23
C THR A 53 5.37 0.82 16.70
N LEU A 54 6.31 1.09 15.77
CA LEU A 54 7.57 1.72 16.08
C LEU A 54 7.38 3.12 16.69
N SER A 55 6.43 3.92 16.20
CA SER A 55 6.12 5.23 16.77
C SER A 55 5.54 5.15 18.19
N GLN A 56 4.97 4.02 18.61
CA GLN A 56 4.52 3.83 20.01
C GLN A 56 5.65 3.40 20.95
N ILE A 57 6.62 2.64 20.45
CA ILE A 57 7.68 2.06 21.29
C ILE A 57 9.00 2.83 21.26
N THR A 58 9.23 3.65 20.23
CA THR A 58 10.46 4.43 20.08
C THR A 58 10.19 5.81 19.51
N SER A 59 10.79 6.83 20.12
CA SER A 59 10.73 8.23 19.69
C SER A 59 11.77 8.55 18.60
N SER A 60 12.05 7.60 17.70
CA SER A 60 13.15 7.73 16.75
C SER A 60 12.78 8.62 15.56
N ASN A 61 13.60 9.66 15.32
CA ASN A 61 13.53 10.49 14.11
C ASN A 61 13.70 9.67 12.82
N TRP A 62 14.28 8.47 12.91
CA TRP A 62 14.44 7.57 11.77
C TRP A 62 13.10 7.09 11.21
N ASN A 63 12.13 6.76 12.08
CA ASN A 63 10.81 6.27 11.68
C ASN A 63 10.07 7.34 10.85
N VAL A 64 10.09 8.58 11.34
CA VAL A 64 9.47 9.73 10.66
C VAL A 64 10.22 10.08 9.37
N LYS A 65 11.54 9.93 9.35
CA LYS A 65 12.36 10.25 8.17
C LYS A 65 12.22 9.24 7.03
N TYR A 66 12.06 7.96 7.34
CA TYR A 66 12.10 6.89 6.33
C TYR A 66 10.81 6.07 6.26
N ILE A 67 10.24 5.61 7.36
CA ILE A 67 9.05 4.74 7.28
C ILE A 67 7.79 5.55 7.00
N TYR A 68 7.58 6.68 7.68
CA TYR A 68 6.42 7.54 7.45
C TYR A 68 6.24 7.94 5.97
N PRO A 69 7.25 8.47 5.25
CA PRO A 69 7.07 8.81 3.84
C PRO A 69 6.81 7.59 2.97
N LEU A 70 7.43 6.43 3.25
CA LEU A 70 7.14 5.20 2.53
C LEU A 70 5.69 4.75 2.75
N ALA A 71 5.27 4.61 4.02
CA ALA A 71 3.90 4.24 4.39
C ALA A 71 2.90 5.20 3.75
N SER A 72 3.11 6.51 3.88
CA SER A 72 2.18 7.51 3.36
C SER A 72 2.04 7.46 1.83
N ASN A 73 3.14 7.25 1.11
CA ASN A 73 3.11 7.16 -0.35
C ASN A 73 2.42 5.89 -0.84
N LEU A 74 2.68 4.75 -0.18
CA LEU A 74 2.01 3.49 -0.49
C LEU A 74 0.51 3.56 -0.15
N GLU A 75 0.17 4.12 1.01
CA GLU A 75 -1.22 4.27 1.45
C GLU A 75 -2.01 5.21 0.54
N PHE A 76 -1.37 6.28 0.03
CA PHE A 76 -1.98 7.15 -0.98
C PHE A 76 -2.28 6.38 -2.26
N GLN A 77 -1.32 5.60 -2.77
CA GLN A 77 -1.47 4.81 -3.98
C GLN A 77 -2.63 3.83 -3.88
N VAL A 78 -2.70 3.08 -2.77
CA VAL A 78 -3.76 2.07 -2.59
C VAL A 78 -5.11 2.74 -2.36
N THR A 79 -5.17 3.85 -1.62
CA THR A 79 -6.38 4.65 -1.41
C THR A 79 -6.91 5.21 -2.74
N VAL A 80 -6.12 6.04 -3.42
CA VAL A 80 -6.55 6.71 -4.65
C VAL A 80 -6.80 5.69 -5.76
N GLY A 81 -5.90 4.71 -5.93
CA GLY A 81 -6.06 3.66 -6.92
C GLY A 81 -7.33 2.83 -6.69
N TYR A 82 -7.59 2.43 -5.45
CA TYR A 82 -8.79 1.64 -5.11
C TYR A 82 -10.07 2.43 -5.35
N TRP A 83 -10.20 3.62 -4.76
CA TRP A 83 -11.44 4.40 -4.81
C TRP A 83 -11.72 4.91 -6.22
N SER A 84 -10.71 5.28 -7.00
CA SER A 84 -10.90 5.65 -8.40
C SER A 84 -11.51 4.49 -9.20
N LEU A 85 -10.96 3.28 -9.07
CA LEU A 85 -11.49 2.10 -9.76
C LEU A 85 -12.89 1.72 -9.29
N LYS A 86 -13.17 1.87 -7.98
CA LYS A 86 -14.51 1.59 -7.42
C LYS A 86 -15.55 2.59 -7.91
N LEU A 87 -15.24 3.89 -7.89
CA LEU A 87 -16.15 4.94 -8.35
C LEU A 87 -16.41 4.88 -9.86
N LEU A 88 -15.43 4.43 -10.63
CA LEU A 88 -15.58 4.20 -12.08
C LEU A 88 -16.27 2.88 -12.43
N GLY A 89 -16.72 2.10 -11.44
CA GLY A 89 -17.46 0.85 -11.67
C GLY A 89 -16.60 -0.34 -12.14
N PHE A 90 -15.26 -0.22 -12.11
CA PHE A 90 -14.34 -1.32 -12.48
C PHE A 90 -14.14 -2.35 -11.36
N LYS A 91 -14.68 -2.10 -10.15
CA LYS A 91 -14.60 -3.03 -9.02
C LYS A 91 -16.00 -3.28 -8.43
N ASN A 92 -16.52 -4.48 -8.70
CA ASN A 92 -17.81 -4.97 -8.19
C ASN A 92 -17.64 -6.28 -7.39
N TYR A 93 -16.63 -6.37 -6.52
CA TYR A 93 -16.44 -7.56 -5.70
C TYR A 93 -17.35 -7.55 -4.46
N GLU A 94 -17.81 -8.75 -4.07
CA GLU A 94 -18.55 -9.03 -2.83
C GLU A 94 -17.64 -8.92 -1.59
N ARG A 95 -17.02 -7.75 -1.38
CA ARG A 95 -16.30 -7.46 -0.13
C ARG A 95 -17.04 -6.41 0.66
N SER A 96 -17.08 -6.57 1.99
CA SER A 96 -17.76 -5.61 2.85
C SER A 96 -17.12 -4.23 2.71
N LEU A 97 -17.97 -3.20 2.61
CA LEU A 97 -17.52 -1.80 2.57
C LEU A 97 -16.66 -1.44 3.79
N TRP A 98 -16.94 -2.06 4.93
CA TRP A 98 -16.16 -1.85 6.14
C TRP A 98 -14.71 -2.34 6.00
N LEU A 99 -14.51 -3.53 5.43
CA LEU A 99 -13.16 -4.02 5.15
C LEU A 99 -12.45 -3.12 4.12
N ASP A 100 -13.17 -2.60 3.12
CA ASP A 100 -12.60 -1.61 2.19
C ASP A 100 -12.13 -0.34 2.90
N ILE A 101 -12.93 0.19 3.82
CA ILE A 101 -12.58 1.39 4.60
C ILE A 101 -11.34 1.13 5.47
N LYS A 102 -11.26 -0.04 6.12
CA LYS A 102 -10.08 -0.41 6.93
C LYS A 102 -8.81 -0.57 6.10
N LEU A 103 -8.92 -1.02 4.85
CA LEU A 103 -7.77 -1.23 3.96
C LEU A 103 -7.34 0.02 3.20
N HIS A 104 -8.29 0.84 2.75
CA HIS A 104 -8.04 1.89 1.74
C HIS A 104 -8.41 3.30 2.19
N ALA A 105 -8.79 3.51 3.46
CA ALA A 105 -9.11 4.85 3.96
C ALA A 105 -8.51 5.11 5.34
N ILE A 106 -8.76 4.24 6.31
CA ILE A 106 -8.27 4.41 7.69
C ILE A 106 -6.74 4.61 7.76
N PRO A 107 -5.90 3.76 7.12
CA PRO A 107 -4.46 3.88 7.26
C PRO A 107 -3.94 5.20 6.66
N TYR A 108 -4.44 5.58 5.48
CA TYR A 108 -4.03 6.83 4.84
C TYR A 108 -4.52 8.07 5.60
N LEU A 109 -5.78 8.10 6.04
CA LEU A 109 -6.32 9.23 6.81
C LEU A 109 -5.61 9.39 8.15
N TYR A 110 -5.22 8.29 8.79
CA TYR A 110 -4.39 8.35 9.98
C TYR A 110 -3.05 9.04 9.70
N LEU A 111 -2.31 8.61 8.68
CA LEU A 111 -1.01 9.21 8.33
C LEU A 111 -1.13 10.66 7.82
N LEU A 112 -2.22 10.97 7.10
CA LEU A 112 -2.44 12.27 6.50
C LEU A 112 -2.89 13.31 7.55
N VAL A 113 -3.79 12.95 8.46
CA VAL A 113 -4.49 13.91 9.33
C VAL A 113 -4.17 13.71 10.82
N LEU A 114 -4.22 12.47 11.32
CA LEU A 114 -4.17 12.20 12.77
C LEU A 114 -2.74 12.16 13.31
N ASP A 115 -1.83 11.57 12.54
CA ASP A 115 -0.40 11.46 12.81
C ASP A 115 0.41 12.18 11.72
N SER A 116 0.02 13.44 11.48
CA SER A 116 0.59 14.26 10.43
C SER A 116 2.02 14.68 10.77
N HIS A 117 2.96 14.35 9.90
CA HIS A 117 4.34 14.85 9.96
C HIS A 117 4.65 15.77 8.78
N SER A 118 5.52 16.76 8.99
CA SER A 118 5.95 17.66 7.93
C SER A 118 6.56 16.88 6.75
N ARG A 119 6.38 17.45 5.56
CA ARG A 119 6.90 16.85 4.32
C ARG A 119 8.42 16.91 4.37
N GLY A 120 9.06 15.73 4.43
CA GLY A 120 10.51 15.58 4.43
C GLY A 120 11.15 15.86 3.06
N SER A 121 12.37 15.36 2.88
CA SER A 121 13.12 15.47 1.62
C SER A 121 12.41 14.72 0.48
N VAL A 122 12.21 15.38 -0.65
CA VAL A 122 11.69 14.77 -1.88
C VAL A 122 12.55 13.58 -2.30
N ARG A 123 13.87 13.71 -2.21
CA ARG A 123 14.81 12.65 -2.59
C ARG A 123 14.60 11.42 -1.72
N THR A 124 14.50 11.57 -0.40
CA THR A 124 14.27 10.45 0.51
C THR A 124 12.92 9.79 0.21
N SER A 125 11.85 10.59 0.14
CA SER A 125 10.50 10.10 -0.14
C SER A 125 10.41 9.31 -1.45
N VAL A 126 10.97 9.84 -2.54
CA VAL A 126 10.95 9.18 -3.85
C VAL A 126 11.85 7.94 -3.86
N MET A 127 13.10 8.04 -3.40
CA MET A 127 14.05 6.92 -3.51
C MET A 127 13.58 5.68 -2.73
N ILE A 128 13.09 5.84 -1.50
CA ILE A 128 12.61 4.69 -0.71
C ILE A 128 11.36 4.06 -1.33
N THR A 129 10.48 4.88 -1.92
CA THR A 129 9.26 4.41 -2.58
C THR A 129 9.61 3.65 -3.84
N VAL A 130 10.48 4.21 -4.69
CA VAL A 130 10.96 3.55 -5.92
C VAL A 130 11.68 2.24 -5.59
N ALA A 131 12.56 2.23 -4.58
CA ALA A 131 13.26 1.03 -4.16
C ALA A 131 12.30 -0.06 -3.69
N PHE A 132 11.32 0.29 -2.83
CA PHE A 132 10.30 -0.64 -2.37
C PHE A 132 9.45 -1.19 -3.53
N MET A 133 8.97 -0.30 -4.40
CA MET A 133 8.16 -0.67 -5.55
C MET A 133 8.94 -1.60 -6.50
N LEU A 134 10.24 -1.35 -6.72
CA LEU A 134 11.09 -2.20 -7.56
C LEU A 134 11.25 -3.61 -6.97
N VAL A 135 11.42 -3.73 -5.65
CA VAL A 135 11.49 -5.03 -4.97
C VAL A 135 10.16 -5.77 -5.13
N TRP A 136 9.04 -5.10 -4.88
CA TRP A 136 7.71 -5.66 -5.05
C TRP A 136 7.44 -6.11 -6.50
N TRP A 137 7.79 -5.26 -7.47
CA TRP A 137 7.68 -5.56 -8.90
C TRP A 137 8.49 -6.80 -9.30
N THR A 138 9.75 -6.84 -8.86
CA THR A 138 10.64 -7.97 -9.13
C THR A 138 10.09 -9.26 -8.52
N TYR A 139 9.52 -9.19 -7.31
CA TYR A 139 8.89 -10.33 -6.66
C TYR A 139 7.72 -10.89 -7.49
N ILE A 140 6.78 -10.05 -7.93
CA ILE A 140 5.61 -10.52 -8.71
C ILE A 140 6.02 -11.04 -10.10
N GLU A 141 6.96 -10.38 -10.78
CA GLU A 141 7.50 -10.86 -12.06
C GLU A 141 8.19 -12.20 -11.89
N SER A 142 8.97 -12.38 -10.83
CA SER A 142 9.66 -13.64 -10.54
C SER A 142 8.67 -14.78 -10.30
N ILE A 143 7.61 -14.54 -9.52
CA ILE A 143 6.56 -15.57 -9.27
C ILE A 143 5.95 -16.03 -10.58
N VAL A 144 5.49 -15.10 -11.42
CA VAL A 144 4.83 -15.46 -12.68
C VAL A 144 5.82 -16.10 -13.65
N TYR A 145 7.04 -15.59 -13.75
CA TYR A 145 8.07 -16.14 -14.62
C TYR A 145 8.47 -17.57 -14.25
N LEU A 146 8.65 -17.85 -12.95
CA LEU A 146 9.02 -19.18 -12.45
C LEU A 146 7.89 -20.19 -12.62
N ASN A 147 6.65 -19.74 -12.70
CA ASN A 147 5.46 -20.59 -12.82
C ASN A 147 4.80 -20.57 -14.21
N ARG A 148 5.40 -19.91 -15.20
CA ARG A 148 4.83 -19.69 -16.55
C ARG A 148 4.35 -20.96 -17.30
N ASN A 149 4.82 -22.13 -16.90
CA ASN A 149 4.50 -23.41 -17.55
C ASN A 149 3.28 -24.11 -16.94
N ASP A 150 2.70 -23.60 -15.84
CA ASP A 150 1.57 -24.27 -15.17
C ASP A 150 0.20 -23.95 -15.79
N GLY A 151 0.13 -22.95 -16.68
CA GLY A 151 -1.10 -22.51 -17.35
C GLY A 151 -2.14 -21.85 -16.44
N VAL A 152 -1.80 -21.58 -15.17
CA VAL A 152 -2.73 -21.09 -14.15
C VAL A 152 -2.22 -19.80 -13.50
N THR A 153 -0.93 -19.69 -13.18
CA THR A 153 -0.39 -18.54 -12.44
C THR A 153 -0.51 -17.25 -13.25
N SER A 154 -1.05 -16.19 -12.62
CA SER A 154 -1.29 -14.89 -13.26
C SER A 154 -0.83 -13.72 -12.38
N PHE A 155 -0.83 -12.51 -12.94
CA PHE A 155 -0.56 -11.30 -12.16
C PHE A 155 -1.77 -10.90 -11.30
N PRO A 156 -1.55 -10.36 -10.09
CA PRO A 156 -2.62 -9.98 -9.16
C PRO A 156 -3.48 -8.79 -9.62
N TYR A 157 -3.05 -8.08 -10.66
CA TYR A 157 -3.82 -7.01 -11.27
C TYR A 157 -4.17 -7.44 -12.68
N GLY A 158 -5.47 -7.68 -12.94
CA GLY A 158 -5.95 -8.21 -14.22
C GLY A 158 -5.47 -7.42 -15.44
N MET A 159 -5.30 -6.10 -15.30
CA MET A 159 -4.75 -5.24 -16.35
C MET A 159 -3.31 -5.58 -16.76
N LEU A 160 -2.54 -6.31 -15.96
CA LEU A 160 -1.17 -6.73 -16.27
C LEU A 160 -1.13 -8.05 -17.06
N ASN A 161 -2.19 -8.84 -16.97
CA ASN A 161 -2.33 -10.07 -17.75
C ASN A 161 -2.45 -9.73 -19.24
N ASN A 162 -1.95 -10.62 -20.11
CA ASN A 162 -1.90 -10.44 -21.58
C ASN A 162 -1.07 -9.24 -22.06
N ARG A 163 -0.14 -8.73 -21.24
CA ARG A 163 0.82 -7.70 -21.65
C ARG A 163 2.23 -8.25 -21.76
N THR A 164 3.02 -7.64 -22.65
CA THR A 164 4.47 -7.85 -22.71
C THR A 164 5.14 -7.32 -21.43
N PHE A 165 6.38 -7.75 -21.17
CA PHE A 165 7.18 -7.23 -20.06
C PHE A 165 7.25 -5.69 -20.07
N ILE A 166 7.49 -5.08 -21.24
CA ILE A 166 7.52 -3.62 -21.40
C ILE A 166 6.16 -3.00 -21.03
N GLY A 167 5.07 -3.59 -21.51
CA GLY A 167 3.71 -3.09 -21.21
C GLY A 167 3.40 -3.12 -19.72
N ARG A 168 3.85 -4.15 -19.00
CA ARG A 168 3.67 -4.22 -17.53
C ARG A 168 4.64 -3.28 -16.79
N PHE A 169 5.87 -3.12 -17.29
CA PHE A 169 6.81 -2.15 -16.75
C PHE A 169 6.28 -0.71 -16.83
N VAL A 170 5.56 -0.34 -17.90
CA VAL A 170 4.88 0.97 -17.99
C VAL A 170 3.82 1.14 -16.88
N TRP A 171 3.03 0.10 -16.60
CA TRP A 171 2.08 0.13 -15.48
C TRP A 171 2.78 0.24 -14.12
N PHE A 172 3.89 -0.46 -13.93
CA PHE A 172 4.73 -0.34 -12.75
C PHE A 172 5.22 1.10 -12.53
N ILE A 173 5.69 1.76 -13.59
CA ILE A 173 6.07 3.18 -13.53
C ILE A 173 4.86 4.03 -13.15
N GLY A 174 3.69 3.80 -13.77
CA GLY A 174 2.45 4.49 -13.43
C GLY A 174 2.07 4.37 -11.96
N PHE A 175 2.12 3.15 -11.39
CA PHE A 175 1.87 2.93 -9.97
C PHE A 175 2.89 3.64 -9.07
N THR A 176 4.16 3.56 -9.42
CA THR A 176 5.24 4.20 -8.64
C THR A 176 5.11 5.72 -8.68
N SER A 177 4.78 6.29 -9.84
CA SER A 177 4.53 7.71 -10.00
C SER A 177 3.35 8.17 -9.16
N LEU A 178 2.22 7.45 -9.21
CA LEU A 178 1.05 7.79 -8.40
C LEU A 178 1.35 7.70 -6.89
N SER A 179 2.11 6.69 -6.41
CA SER A 179 2.60 6.67 -5.02
C SER A 179 3.40 7.94 -4.67
N CYS A 180 4.30 8.36 -5.56
CA CYS A 180 5.16 9.52 -5.32
C CYS A 180 4.41 10.86 -5.37
N LEU A 181 3.26 10.94 -6.07
CA LEU A 181 2.42 12.15 -6.10
C LEU A 181 1.90 12.54 -4.71
N ASN A 182 1.86 11.60 -3.75
CA ASN A 182 1.56 11.92 -2.36
C ASN A 182 2.50 13.00 -1.78
N TYR A 183 3.74 13.12 -2.28
CA TYR A 183 4.65 14.19 -1.87
C TYR A 183 4.07 15.59 -2.16
N VAL A 184 3.31 15.74 -3.23
CA VAL A 184 2.61 17.00 -3.55
C VAL A 184 1.45 17.20 -2.58
N VAL A 185 0.65 16.16 -2.32
CA VAL A 185 -0.48 16.20 -1.37
C VAL A 185 -0.03 16.60 0.04
N LEU A 186 1.05 15.99 0.54
CA LEU A 186 1.64 16.38 1.83
C LEU A 186 2.14 17.83 1.82
N GLY A 187 2.61 18.33 0.69
CA GLY A 187 3.02 19.73 0.52
C GLY A 187 1.85 20.68 0.66
N ILE A 188 0.77 20.41 -0.06
CA ILE A 188 -0.48 21.18 -0.01
C ILE A 188 -1.04 21.16 1.42
N ARG A 189 -1.14 19.98 2.04
CA ARG A 189 -1.63 19.85 3.42
C ARG A 189 -0.84 20.73 4.39
N ASN A 190 0.47 20.82 4.27
CA ASN A 190 1.30 21.62 5.19
C ASN A 190 1.16 23.14 4.97
N CYS A 191 0.51 23.58 3.89
CA CYS A 191 0.22 25.00 3.65
C CYS A 191 -1.05 25.48 4.38
N PHE A 192 -1.85 24.56 4.92
CA PHE A 192 -3.07 24.82 5.68
C PHE A 192 -2.90 24.34 7.13
#